data_AF-A0A729ITU4-F1
#
_entry.id   AF-A0A729ITU4-F1
#
_cell.length_a   1.000
_cell.length_b   1.000
_cell.length_c   1.000
_cell.angle_alpha   90.00
_cell.angle_beta   90.00
_cell.angle_gamma   90.00
#
_symmetry.space_group_name_H-M   'P 1'
#
loop_
_entity.id
_entity.type
_entity.pdbx_description
1 polymer ?
#
loop_
_entity_poly.entity_id
_entity_poly.type
_entity_poly.pdbx_seq_one_letter_code
_entity_poly.pdbx_strand_id
1 'polypeptide(L)'
;MTAQSQADNGASIGDLIQGGFSTGDDNRALKYIIEILSITGVTGGINKIFSLRSNNPVLFTPDSDNFIFSPKLKLMNTGRDFSKLSPQVRGGFDYTITYQ
;
A
#
# COMPACT_ATOMS: atom_id res chain seq x y z
N MET A 1 22.00 -3.17 -7.45
CA MET A 1 20.67 -2.56 -7.66
C MET A 1 20.33 -1.77 -6.41
N THR A 2 20.35 -0.44 -6.49
CA THR A 2 19.97 0.45 -5.40
C THR A 2 18.45 0.39 -5.28
N ALA A 3 17.92 -0.11 -4.16
CA ALA A 3 16.49 -0.08 -3.90
C ALA A 3 16.03 1.39 -3.87
N GLN A 4 15.16 1.78 -4.79
CA GLN A 4 14.54 3.09 -4.80
C GLN A 4 13.76 3.27 -3.48
N SER A 5 14.01 4.37 -2.76
CA SER A 5 13.31 4.70 -1.53
C SER A 5 11.81 4.84 -1.84
N GLN A 6 11.01 3.87 -1.40
CA GLN A 6 9.55 3.97 -1.41
C GLN A 6 9.15 5.05 -0.39
N ALA A 7 8.24 5.96 -0.75
CA ALA A 7 7.66 6.89 0.21
C ALA A 7 7.04 6.10 1.37
N ASP A 8 7.02 6.67 2.58
CA ASP A 8 6.41 6.01 3.74
C ASP A 8 4.89 5.84 3.61
N ASN A 9 4.30 6.35 2.52
CA ASN A 9 2.89 6.20 2.18
C ASN A 9 1.97 6.69 3.33
N GLY A 10 2.46 7.68 4.10
CA GLY A 10 1.79 8.22 5.28
C GLY A 10 1.78 7.28 6.50
N ALA A 11 2.49 6.14 6.44
CA ALA A 11 2.56 5.15 7.49
C ALA A 11 3.57 5.56 8.58
N SER A 12 3.31 5.20 9.84
CA SER A 12 4.36 5.23 10.87
C SER A 12 5.49 4.25 10.53
N ILE A 13 6.72 4.55 10.97
CA ILE A 13 7.94 3.74 10.75
C ILE A 13 7.76 2.24 11.09
N GLY A 14 6.88 1.87 12.01
CA GLY A 14 6.61 0.46 12.35
C GLY A 14 5.49 -0.21 11.54
N ASP A 15 4.65 0.57 10.85
CA ASP A 15 3.51 0.05 10.09
C ASP A 15 3.96 -0.24 8.66
N LEU A 16 3.95 -1.53 8.29
CA LEU A 16 4.46 -2.01 7.00
C LEU A 16 3.37 -2.18 5.96
N ILE A 17 2.09 -2.14 6.36
CA ILE A 17 0.97 -2.55 5.51
C ILE A 17 -0.17 -1.53 5.48
N GLN A 18 -0.31 -0.65 6.48
CA GLN A 18 -1.39 0.35 6.50
C GLN A 18 -0.84 1.76 6.27
N GLY A 19 -1.31 2.38 5.19
CA GLY A 19 -0.95 3.73 4.82
C GLY A 19 -1.84 4.75 5.50
N GLY A 20 -1.32 5.95 5.68
CA GLY A 20 -2.04 7.08 6.25
C GLY A 20 -2.37 8.13 5.19
N PHE A 21 -3.32 8.99 5.51
CA PHE A 21 -3.59 10.18 4.70
C PHE A 21 -2.75 11.34 5.23
N SER A 22 -1.98 11.97 4.34
CA SER A 22 -1.00 13.00 4.72
C SER A 22 -1.62 14.37 4.94
N THR A 23 -2.89 14.55 4.58
CA THR A 23 -3.60 15.83 4.69
C THR A 23 -4.98 15.63 5.30
N GLY A 24 -5.24 16.41 6.36
CA GLY A 24 -6.56 16.47 6.98
C GLY A 24 -6.95 15.22 7.77
N ASP A 25 -6.01 14.42 8.26
CA ASP A 25 -6.28 13.28 9.16
C ASP A 25 -5.14 13.04 10.17
N ASP A 26 -4.82 14.06 10.96
CA ASP A 26 -3.74 13.98 11.96
C ASP A 26 -3.98 12.86 13.00
N ASN A 27 -5.24 12.56 13.27
CA ASN A 27 -5.64 11.49 14.19
C ASN A 27 -5.49 10.09 13.58
N ARG A 28 -5.25 9.99 12.26
CA ARG A 28 -5.21 8.73 11.50
C ARG A 28 -6.50 7.93 11.69
N ALA A 29 -7.63 8.64 11.68
CA ALA A 29 -8.97 8.09 11.79
C ALA A 29 -9.33 7.25 10.55
N LEU A 30 -8.71 7.56 9.42
CA LEU A 30 -8.72 6.79 8.19
C LEU A 30 -7.33 6.21 7.90
N LYS A 31 -7.34 4.99 7.40
CA LYS A 31 -6.16 4.32 6.83
C LYS A 31 -6.54 3.59 5.55
N TYR A 32 -5.54 3.13 4.82
CA TYR A 32 -5.76 2.24 3.69
C TYR A 32 -4.80 1.05 3.71
N ILE A 33 -5.24 -0.06 3.11
CA ILE A 33 -4.38 -1.18 2.72
C ILE A 33 -4.57 -1.45 1.22
N ILE A 34 -3.58 -2.07 0.60
CA ILE A 34 -3.65 -2.48 -0.80
C ILE A 34 -3.55 -4.00 -0.84
N GLU A 35 -4.69 -4.65 -1.04
CA GLU A 35 -4.81 -6.10 -1.11
C GLU A 35 -4.33 -6.59 -2.48
N ILE A 36 -3.45 -7.59 -2.45
CA ILE A 36 -2.99 -8.35 -3.61
C ILE A 36 -4.01 -9.45 -3.86
N LEU A 37 -4.73 -9.38 -4.98
CA LEU A 37 -5.59 -10.49 -5.39
C LEU A 37 -4.72 -11.71 -5.72
N SER A 38 -5.17 -12.89 -5.31
CA SER A 38 -4.46 -14.13 -5.61
C SER A 38 -4.53 -14.41 -7.11
N ILE A 39 -3.46 -14.12 -7.82
CA ILE A 39 -3.27 -14.38 -9.25
C ILE A 39 -1.96 -15.14 -9.45
N THR A 40 -1.94 -16.04 -10.42
CA THR A 40 -0.71 -16.71 -10.86
C THR A 40 0.32 -15.65 -11.25
N GLY A 41 1.60 -15.89 -10.91
CA GLY A 41 2.67 -14.96 -11.24
C GLY A 41 2.77 -13.73 -10.34
N VAL A 42 2.02 -13.64 -9.23
CA VAL A 42 2.23 -12.59 -8.21
C VAL A 42 2.47 -13.21 -6.84
N THR A 43 3.65 -12.91 -6.29
CA THR A 43 4.09 -13.37 -4.96
C THR A 43 4.67 -12.23 -4.14
N GLY A 44 5.10 -12.51 -2.91
CA GLY A 44 5.64 -11.48 -2.01
C GLY A 44 4.57 -10.65 -1.29
N GLY A 45 4.96 -9.44 -0.89
CA GLY A 45 4.19 -8.64 0.07
C GLY A 45 4.11 -9.28 1.46
N ILE A 46 3.24 -8.76 2.32
CA ILE A 46 2.98 -9.29 3.67
C ILE A 46 1.54 -9.76 3.73
N ASN A 47 1.30 -11.06 3.90
CA ASN A 47 -0.06 -11.64 3.97
C ASN A 47 -0.98 -11.20 2.81
N LYS A 48 -0.44 -11.18 1.58
CA LYS A 48 -1.15 -10.69 0.38
C LYS A 48 -1.55 -9.21 0.45
N ILE A 49 -0.76 -8.38 1.14
CA ILE A 49 -0.89 -6.92 1.16
C ILE A 49 0.43 -6.33 0.66
N PHE A 50 0.36 -5.27 -0.13
CA PHE A 50 1.56 -4.53 -0.53
C PHE A 50 2.29 -4.03 0.71
N SER A 51 3.60 -4.27 0.76
CA SER A 51 4.40 -3.58 1.75
C SER A 51 4.59 -2.12 1.33
N LEU A 52 4.44 -1.22 2.30
CA LEU A 52 4.71 0.20 2.13
C LEU A 52 6.20 0.53 2.24
N ARG A 53 7.04 -0.50 2.41
CA ARG A 53 8.50 -0.40 2.43
C ARG A 53 9.11 -1.43 1.50
N SER A 54 10.33 -1.16 1.07
CA SER A 54 11.07 -1.98 0.11
C SER A 54 11.53 -3.34 0.65
N ASN A 55 11.37 -3.62 1.96
CA ASN A 55 11.86 -4.85 2.58
C ASN A 55 10.99 -6.09 2.29
N ASN A 56 9.75 -5.91 1.82
CA ASN A 56 8.86 -7.01 1.43
C ASN A 56 8.19 -6.69 0.08
N PRO A 57 8.94 -6.68 -1.03
CA PRO A 57 8.42 -6.29 -2.33
C PRO A 57 7.37 -7.29 -2.82
N VAL A 58 6.47 -6.80 -3.69
CA VAL A 58 5.61 -7.66 -4.49
C VAL A 58 6.38 -8.06 -5.75
N LEU A 59 6.45 -9.36 -6.01
CA LEU A 59 7.18 -9.93 -7.13
C LEU A 59 6.21 -10.35 -8.23
N PHE A 60 6.54 -9.97 -9.46
CA PHE A 60 5.77 -10.27 -10.65
C PHE A 60 6.60 -11.22 -11.52
N THR A 61 6.08 -12.43 -11.74
CA THR A 61 6.62 -13.46 -12.62
C THR A 61 5.50 -13.90 -13.57
N PRO A 62 5.14 -13.07 -14.57
CA PRO A 62 4.06 -13.39 -15.50
C PRO A 62 4.31 -14.71 -16.22
N ASP A 63 3.26 -15.51 -16.42
CA ASP A 63 3.28 -16.73 -17.23
C ASP A 63 2.75 -16.50 -18.66
N SER A 64 2.49 -15.24 -19.01
CA SER A 64 1.87 -14.81 -20.26
C SER A 64 2.41 -13.44 -20.68
N ASP A 65 2.51 -13.22 -21.99
CA ASP A 65 2.86 -11.93 -22.59
C ASP A 65 1.85 -10.83 -22.21
N ASN A 66 0.61 -11.23 -21.90
CA ASN A 66 -0.42 -10.34 -21.39
C ASN A 66 -0.71 -10.67 -19.93
N PHE A 67 -0.27 -9.79 -19.03
CA PHE A 67 -0.46 -9.92 -17.59
C PHE A 67 -1.31 -8.78 -17.03
N ILE A 68 -2.50 -9.12 -16.51
CA ILE A 68 -3.41 -8.14 -15.90
C ILE A 68 -3.35 -8.30 -14.39
N PHE A 69 -3.05 -7.20 -13.70
CA PHE A 69 -3.03 -7.14 -12.25
C PHE A 69 -3.92 -6.00 -11.75
N SER A 70 -4.87 -6.34 -10.88
CA SER A 70 -5.84 -5.42 -10.32
C SER A 70 -5.76 -5.45 -8.79
N PRO A 71 -4.95 -4.60 -8.15
CA PRO A 71 -4.92 -4.51 -6.70
C PRO A 71 -6.22 -3.90 -6.18
N LYS A 72 -6.58 -4.22 -4.95
CA LYS A 72 -7.75 -3.62 -4.30
C LYS A 72 -7.32 -2.68 -3.19
N LEU A 73 -7.68 -1.40 -3.36
CA LEU A 73 -7.53 -0.40 -2.31
C LEU A 73 -8.71 -0.52 -1.32
N LYS A 74 -8.40 -0.84 -0.06
CA LYS A 74 -9.41 -0.87 1.00
C LYS A 74 -9.19 0.30 1.94
N LEU A 75 -10.21 1.14 2.05
CA LEU A 75 -10.27 2.21 3.05
C LEU A 75 -10.82 1.66 4.36
N MET A 76 -10.23 2.09 5.47
CA MET A 76 -10.54 1.58 6.80
C MET A 76 -10.73 2.72 7.78
N ASN A 77 -11.77 2.60 8.60
CA ASN A 77 -11.97 3.39 9.80
C ASN A 77 -11.20 2.74 10.96
N THR A 78 -10.35 3.49 11.65
CA THR A 78 -9.51 2.97 12.75
C THR A 78 -10.16 3.06 14.13
N GLY A 79 -11.38 3.58 14.23
CA GLY A 79 -12.08 3.88 15.48
C GLY A 79 -11.54 5.11 16.22
N ARG A 80 -10.60 5.85 15.62
CA ARG A 80 -10.05 7.09 16.19
C ARG A 80 -10.95 8.29 15.87
N ASP A 81 -10.72 9.37 16.60
CA ASP A 81 -11.53 10.58 16.50
C ASP A 81 -11.48 11.23 15.10
N PHE A 82 -12.66 11.46 14.53
CA PHE A 82 -12.91 12.05 13.21
C PHE A 82 -12.98 13.58 13.21
N SER A 83 -12.93 14.24 14.38
CA SER A 83 -13.10 15.71 14.49
C SER A 83 -12.11 16.52 13.66
N LYS A 84 -10.94 15.94 13.36
CA LYS A 84 -9.88 16.56 12.54
C LYS A 84 -9.91 16.16 11.07
N LEU A 85 -10.91 15.37 10.65
CA LEU A 85 -11.05 15.04 9.24
C LEU A 85 -11.42 16.27 8.43
N SER A 86 -10.59 16.58 7.43
CA SER A 86 -10.97 17.55 6.40
C SER A 86 -12.05 16.97 5.49
N PRO A 87 -12.89 17.81 4.85
CA PRO A 87 -13.87 17.36 3.86
C PRO A 87 -13.27 16.60 2.68
N GLN A 88 -11.97 16.76 2.44
CA GLN A 88 -11.18 16.00 1.50
C GLN A 88 -9.93 15.46 2.20
N VAL A 89 -9.74 14.15 2.16
CA VAL A 89 -8.48 13.49 2.51
C VAL A 89 -7.70 13.18 1.25
N ARG A 90 -6.39 13.43 1.28
CA ARG A 90 -5.47 13.05 0.19
C ARG A 90 -4.41 12.11 0.73
N GLY A 91 -4.12 11.09 -0.07
CA GLY A 91 -3.08 10.12 0.17
C GLY A 91 -2.55 9.64 -1.18
N GLY A 92 -1.40 9.00 -1.14
CA GLY A 92 -0.78 8.38 -2.29
C GLY A 92 0.02 7.19 -1.83
N PHE A 93 0.24 6.26 -2.76
CA PHE A 93 1.14 5.14 -2.53
C PHE A 93 2.08 5.03 -3.71
N ASP A 94 3.36 4.89 -3.41
CA ASP A 94 4.35 4.46 -4.39
C ASP A 94 4.58 2.96 -4.22
N TYR A 95 4.72 2.24 -5.33
CA TYR A 95 5.09 0.83 -5.34
C TYR A 95 6.12 0.57 -6.43
N THR A 96 7.13 -0.22 -6.10
CA THR A 96 8.12 -0.69 -7.05
C THR A 96 7.73 -2.07 -7.53
N ILE A 97 7.56 -2.24 -8.84
CA ILE A 97 7.45 -3.56 -9.48
C ILE A 97 8.82 -3.94 -10.02
N THR A 98 9.28 -5.13 -9.67
CA THR A 98 10.46 -5.76 -10.28
C THR A 98 9.98 -6.95 -11.11
N TYR A 99 10.38 -6.99 -12.37
CA TYR A 99 10.19 -8.14 -13.26
C TYR A 99 11.40 -9.07 -13.11
N GLN A 100 11.13 -10.37 -13.03
CA GLN A 100 12.14 -11.43 -13.07
C GLN A 100 11.92 -12.34 -14.26
#